data_AF-X8AEG8-F1
#
_entry.id   AF-X8AEG8-F1
#
_cell.length_a   1.000
_cell.length_b   1.000
_cell.length_c   1.000
_cell.angle_alpha   90.00
_cell.angle_beta   90.00
_cell.angle_gamma   90.00
#
_symmetry.space_group_name_H-M   'P 1'
#
loop_
_entity.id
_entity.type
_entity.pdbx_description
1 polymer ?
#
loop_
_entity_poly.entity_id
_entity_poly.type
_entity_poly.pdbx_seq_one_letter_code
_entity_poly.pdbx_strand_id
1 'polypeptide(L)'
;MPIIEQVGAREILDSRGNPTVEVEVALIDGTFARAAVPSGASTGEHEAVELRDGGDRYGGKGVKKAVQAVLDEIAPAVIGLNADEQRLVDQALVDLDGTPDKSRLGANAMLGVSLAVAKAAADAAELPLFRYIGGPNAHILPVPLMNILNGGAHADTAVDVQEFMVARSGAQLRRGSALGCRGIPRAQVGAQKAGLSTGLGDEGGFAPDVPGTKAALDLISLAIESTGLKYGADVALALDAAATEFFAEKTGYNFEKQTRTAAQMTEFYTELLDTYPLVSIEDPLAEDDWDGWAALTASIGDRVQIVGDDIFVTNPERIEEGIEKNVANALLVKVNQIGTLTETLDAVALAHHSGYRTMMSHRSGKPRTPPSPTWRWRSVAGRSKLAHRRAASVSPNTTSCYGSRRRSAMPPATPAIWRSPVRARNQVAGFNPMSEGKRHDSKRRSPASRPGRPATRLPTVGAKRRALLEAALSPGRSPRPCHNPSNIRSPRRPSSAPSSGWALPRGGRRCWLLWSAC
;
A
#
# COMPACT_ATOMS: atom_id res chain seq x y z
N MET A 1 -19.94 -8.52 -30.95
CA MET A 1 -20.55 -7.70 -29.88
C MET A 1 -20.06 -8.28 -28.58
N PRO A 2 -19.70 -7.47 -27.58
CA PRO A 2 -19.09 -7.97 -26.35
C PRO A 2 -20.13 -8.55 -25.37
N ILE A 3 -21.00 -9.45 -25.83
CA ILE A 3 -22.02 -10.10 -25.01
C ILE A 3 -21.39 -11.24 -24.21
N ILE A 4 -21.68 -11.31 -22.91
CA ILE A 4 -21.20 -12.37 -22.01
C ILE A 4 -21.82 -13.70 -22.44
N GLU A 5 -20.98 -14.66 -22.83
CA GLU A 5 -21.39 -16.00 -23.25
C GLU A 5 -21.21 -17.02 -22.12
N GLN A 6 -20.09 -16.93 -21.39
CA GLN A 6 -19.75 -17.89 -20.35
C GLN A 6 -19.03 -17.20 -19.20
N VAL A 7 -19.36 -17.62 -17.98
CA VAL A 7 -18.66 -17.23 -16.76
C VAL A 7 -18.22 -18.50 -16.03
N GLY A 8 -16.93 -18.58 -15.67
CA GLY A 8 -16.35 -19.68 -14.91
C GLY A 8 -15.65 -19.17 -13.67
N ALA A 9 -15.52 -20.01 -12.65
CA ALA A 9 -14.79 -19.68 -11.44
C ALA A 9 -14.00 -20.87 -10.90
N ARG A 10 -12.92 -20.57 -10.18
CA ARG A 10 -12.10 -21.56 -9.48
C ARG A 10 -11.49 -21.00 -8.20
N GLU A 11 -11.19 -21.90 -7.29
CA GLU A 11 -10.37 -21.62 -6.11
C GLU A 11 -8.88 -21.64 -6.49
N ILE A 12 -8.15 -20.58 -6.15
CA ILE A 12 -6.69 -20.48 -6.27
C ILE A 12 -6.08 -20.05 -4.94
N LEU A 13 -4.75 -19.95 -4.85
CA LEU A 13 -4.05 -19.47 -3.64
C LEU A 13 -3.53 -18.04 -3.82
N ASP A 14 -3.67 -17.23 -2.76
CA ASP A 14 -3.08 -15.90 -2.63
C ASP A 14 -1.58 -15.96 -2.26
N SER A 15 -0.94 -14.81 -2.06
CA SER A 15 0.48 -14.71 -1.73
C SER A 15 0.86 -15.23 -0.33
N ARG A 16 -0.12 -15.43 0.55
CA ARG A 16 0.03 -16.01 1.89
C ARG A 16 -0.29 -17.51 1.90
N GLY A 17 -0.74 -18.06 0.78
CA GLY A 17 -1.16 -19.45 0.66
C GLY A 17 -2.60 -19.70 1.11
N ASN A 18 -3.40 -18.65 1.33
CA ASN A 18 -4.82 -18.79 1.62
C ASN A 18 -5.64 -18.89 0.32
N PRO A 19 -6.76 -19.64 0.32
CA PRO A 19 -7.66 -19.68 -0.85
C PRO A 19 -8.23 -18.31 -1.22
N THR A 20 -8.48 -18.09 -2.50
CA THR A 20 -9.23 -16.94 -3.06
C THR A 20 -9.90 -17.31 -4.38
N VAL A 21 -10.83 -16.47 -4.84
CA VAL A 21 -11.63 -16.68 -6.05
C VAL A 21 -10.89 -16.13 -7.28
N GLU A 22 -10.85 -16.92 -8.35
CA GLU A 22 -10.48 -16.49 -9.70
C GLU A 22 -11.66 -16.76 -10.65
N VAL A 23 -12.05 -15.73 -11.40
CA VAL A 23 -13.18 -15.76 -12.34
C VAL A 23 -12.66 -15.56 -13.76
N GLU A 24 -13.30 -16.24 -14.70
CA GLU A 24 -13.09 -16.15 -16.14
C GLU A 24 -14.39 -15.76 -16.82
N VAL A 25 -14.28 -14.91 -17.83
CA VAL A 25 -15.40 -14.46 -18.66
C VAL A 25 -15.03 -14.64 -20.11
N ALA A 26 -15.90 -15.28 -20.87
CA ALA A 26 -15.83 -15.38 -22.32
C ALA A 26 -17.00 -14.61 -22.95
N LEU A 27 -16.72 -13.90 -24.04
CA LEU A 27 -17.71 -13.16 -24.82
C LEU A 27 -17.98 -13.86 -26.15
N ILE A 28 -19.15 -13.62 -26.75
CA ILE A 28 -19.55 -14.25 -28.03
C ILE A 28 -18.62 -13.95 -29.22
N ASP A 29 -17.80 -12.90 -29.12
CA ASP A 29 -16.80 -12.54 -30.12
C ASP A 29 -15.46 -13.29 -29.94
N GLY A 30 -15.40 -14.21 -28.98
CA GLY A 30 -14.22 -15.01 -28.66
C GLY A 30 -13.26 -14.34 -27.67
N THR A 31 -13.57 -13.14 -27.18
CA THR A 31 -12.77 -12.49 -26.14
C THR A 31 -12.81 -13.30 -24.85
N PHE A 32 -11.66 -13.45 -24.21
CA PHE A 32 -11.52 -14.18 -22.96
C PHE A 32 -10.68 -13.39 -21.96
N ALA A 33 -11.21 -13.19 -20.76
CA ALA A 33 -10.51 -12.49 -19.69
C ALA A 33 -10.65 -13.19 -18.35
N ARG A 34 -9.75 -12.81 -17.43
CA ARG A 34 -9.64 -13.43 -16.10
C ARG A 34 -9.32 -12.41 -15.03
N ALA A 35 -9.94 -12.52 -13.87
CA ALA A 35 -9.61 -11.74 -12.69
C ALA A 35 -9.54 -12.62 -11.43
N ALA A 36 -8.59 -12.30 -10.56
CA ALA A 36 -8.44 -12.94 -9.26
C ALA A 36 -8.59 -11.90 -8.16
N VAL A 37 -9.18 -12.29 -7.04
CA VAL A 37 -9.60 -11.37 -5.99
C VAL A 37 -8.57 -11.33 -4.86
N PRO A 38 -8.13 -10.13 -4.43
CA PRO A 38 -7.24 -10.01 -3.27
C PRO A 38 -8.00 -10.20 -1.95
N SER A 39 -7.28 -10.50 -0.86
CA SER A 39 -7.83 -10.68 0.48
C SER A 39 -6.94 -10.02 1.54
N GLY A 40 -7.56 -9.41 2.56
CA GLY A 40 -6.88 -8.71 3.67
C GLY A 40 -6.32 -9.62 4.76
N ALA A 41 -5.45 -9.07 5.61
CA ALA A 41 -5.02 -9.70 6.88
C ALA A 41 -5.86 -9.13 8.01
N SER A 42 -5.79 -7.82 8.17
CA SER A 42 -6.81 -7.03 8.86
C SER A 42 -7.88 -6.59 7.85
N THR A 43 -9.12 -6.65 8.31
CA THR A 43 -10.34 -6.26 7.61
C THR A 43 -11.09 -5.34 8.57
N GLY A 44 -11.34 -4.09 8.19
CA GLY A 44 -12.19 -3.20 8.97
C GLY A 44 -13.58 -3.81 9.16
N GLU A 45 -14.24 -3.46 10.27
CA GLU A 45 -15.53 -4.04 10.66
C GLU A 45 -16.61 -3.79 9.60
N HIS A 46 -16.49 -2.68 8.88
CA HIS A 46 -17.47 -2.21 7.89
C HIS A 46 -17.16 -2.65 6.45
N GLU A 47 -16.15 -3.52 6.23
CA GLU A 47 -15.84 -4.05 4.88
C GLU A 47 -16.96 -4.97 4.36
N ALA A 48 -17.17 -4.97 3.04
CA ALA A 48 -18.01 -5.98 2.39
C ALA A 48 -17.49 -7.40 2.66
N VAL A 49 -18.41 -8.33 2.87
CA VAL A 49 -18.10 -9.65 3.44
C VAL A 49 -17.35 -10.52 2.43
N GLU A 50 -16.15 -10.96 2.83
CA GLU A 50 -15.43 -12.03 2.13
C GLU A 50 -16.03 -13.40 2.51
N LEU A 51 -16.78 -14.02 1.60
CA LEU A 51 -17.42 -15.30 1.88
C LEU A 51 -16.38 -16.44 1.94
N ARG A 52 -16.28 -17.05 3.12
CA ARG A 52 -15.43 -18.21 3.42
C ARG A 52 -16.26 -19.47 3.71
N ASP A 53 -15.67 -20.62 3.48
CA ASP A 53 -16.34 -21.92 3.66
C ASP A 53 -16.61 -22.24 5.14
N GLY A 54 -15.68 -21.87 6.03
CA GLY A 54 -15.59 -22.45 7.37
C GLY A 54 -15.09 -23.91 7.33
N GLY A 55 -15.19 -24.60 8.47
CA GLY A 55 -14.78 -26.01 8.59
C GLY A 55 -13.26 -26.24 8.49
N ASP A 56 -12.86 -27.47 8.15
CA ASP A 56 -11.46 -27.90 8.32
C ASP A 56 -10.52 -27.47 7.18
N ARG A 57 -11.05 -27.28 5.95
CA ARG A 57 -10.21 -26.98 4.77
C ARG A 57 -9.56 -25.61 4.92
N TYR A 58 -8.23 -25.58 4.82
CA TYR A 58 -7.42 -24.36 4.96
C TYR A 58 -7.68 -23.61 6.28
N GLY A 59 -8.03 -24.32 7.36
CA GLY A 59 -8.36 -23.70 8.65
C GLY A 59 -9.59 -22.79 8.56
N GLY A 60 -10.60 -23.21 7.81
CA GLY A 60 -11.85 -22.48 7.60
C GLY A 60 -11.81 -21.45 6.46
N LYS A 61 -10.65 -21.24 5.82
CA LYS A 61 -10.44 -20.19 4.82
C LYS A 61 -10.73 -20.61 3.38
N GLY A 62 -11.32 -21.79 3.15
CA GLY A 62 -11.79 -22.21 1.82
C GLY A 62 -12.76 -21.19 1.20
N VAL A 63 -12.89 -21.19 -0.13
CA VAL A 63 -13.81 -20.28 -0.87
C VAL A 63 -14.69 -21.02 -1.87
N LYS A 64 -14.95 -22.32 -1.66
CA LYS A 64 -15.84 -23.09 -2.54
C LYS A 64 -17.25 -22.53 -2.58
N LYS A 65 -17.79 -22.02 -1.46
CA LYS A 65 -19.11 -21.39 -1.43
C LYS A 65 -19.18 -20.19 -2.39
N ALA A 66 -18.17 -19.31 -2.33
CA ALA A 66 -18.07 -18.16 -3.24
C ALA A 66 -17.89 -18.60 -4.70
N VAL A 67 -17.08 -19.63 -4.98
CA VAL A 67 -16.95 -20.20 -6.33
C VAL A 67 -18.27 -20.76 -6.83
N GLN A 68 -19.02 -21.47 -5.98
CA GLN A 68 -20.33 -22.01 -6.33
C GLN A 68 -21.36 -20.89 -6.59
N ALA A 69 -21.35 -19.83 -5.79
CA ALA A 69 -22.17 -18.64 -6.03
C ALA A 69 -21.89 -18.02 -7.41
N VAL A 70 -20.63 -17.99 -7.86
CA VAL A 70 -20.30 -17.55 -9.23
C VAL A 70 -20.92 -18.47 -10.28
N LEU A 71 -20.79 -19.79 -10.12
CA LEU A 71 -21.21 -20.77 -11.13
C LEU A 71 -22.73 -20.95 -11.21
N ASP A 72 -23.42 -21.01 -10.06
CA ASP A 72 -24.82 -21.43 -9.99
C ASP A 72 -25.80 -20.25 -10.01
N GLU A 73 -25.38 -19.07 -9.55
CA GLU A 73 -26.26 -17.92 -9.38
C GLU A 73 -25.85 -16.74 -10.24
N ILE A 74 -24.59 -16.30 -10.13
CA ILE A 74 -24.12 -15.11 -10.84
C ILE A 74 -24.03 -15.38 -12.35
N ALA A 75 -23.44 -16.50 -12.76
CA ALA A 75 -23.26 -16.81 -14.17
C ALA A 75 -24.59 -16.82 -14.93
N PRO A 76 -25.66 -17.52 -14.49
CA PRO A 76 -26.97 -17.43 -15.14
C PRO A 76 -27.56 -16.02 -15.20
N ALA A 77 -27.29 -15.17 -14.21
CA ALA A 77 -27.83 -13.82 -14.14
C ALA A 77 -27.16 -12.83 -15.11
N VAL A 78 -25.87 -13.02 -15.41
CA VAL A 78 -25.09 -12.07 -16.24
C VAL A 78 -24.86 -12.54 -17.68
N ILE A 79 -25.04 -13.84 -17.98
CA ILE A 79 -24.97 -14.35 -19.35
C ILE A 79 -26.04 -13.66 -20.21
N GLY A 80 -25.63 -13.18 -21.39
CA GLY A 80 -26.48 -12.41 -22.30
C GLY A 80 -26.44 -10.90 -22.08
N LEU A 81 -25.86 -10.41 -20.97
CA LEU A 81 -25.60 -8.98 -20.77
C LEU A 81 -24.40 -8.52 -21.61
N ASN A 82 -24.39 -7.24 -21.95
CA ASN A 82 -23.28 -6.63 -22.68
C ASN A 82 -22.16 -6.26 -21.70
N ALA A 83 -20.93 -6.71 -21.94
CA ALA A 83 -19.80 -6.55 -21.03
C ALA A 83 -19.31 -5.10 -20.93
N ASP A 84 -19.57 -4.27 -21.94
CA ASP A 84 -19.24 -2.84 -21.93
C ASP A 84 -20.24 -1.99 -21.11
N GLU A 85 -21.39 -2.56 -20.75
CA GLU A 85 -22.36 -1.98 -19.82
C GLU A 85 -22.03 -2.33 -18.37
N GLN A 86 -20.82 -1.98 -17.92
CA GLN A 86 -20.28 -2.38 -16.62
C GLN A 86 -21.22 -2.05 -15.44
N ARG A 87 -21.92 -0.90 -15.49
CA ARG A 87 -22.89 -0.51 -14.46
C ARG A 87 -24.11 -1.43 -14.42
N LEU A 88 -24.61 -1.88 -15.57
CA LEU A 88 -25.73 -2.81 -15.60
C LEU A 88 -25.32 -4.17 -15.05
N VAL A 89 -24.12 -4.65 -15.39
CA VAL A 89 -23.59 -5.91 -14.85
C VAL A 89 -23.40 -5.81 -13.34
N ASP A 90 -22.68 -4.79 -12.86
CA ASP A 90 -22.43 -4.61 -11.43
C ASP A 90 -23.74 -4.39 -10.64
N GLN A 91 -24.71 -3.67 -11.19
CA GLN A 91 -26.03 -3.52 -10.57
C GLN A 91 -26.78 -4.85 -10.50
N ALA A 92 -26.75 -5.67 -11.56
CA ALA A 92 -27.37 -7.00 -11.53
C ALA A 92 -26.74 -7.90 -10.46
N LEU A 93 -25.43 -7.79 -10.21
CA LEU A 93 -24.76 -8.50 -9.11
C LEU A 93 -25.26 -8.02 -7.74
N VAL A 94 -25.35 -6.71 -7.54
CA VAL A 94 -25.81 -6.10 -6.28
C VAL A 94 -27.27 -6.46 -6.01
N ASP A 95 -28.14 -6.35 -7.00
CA ASP A 95 -29.56 -6.69 -6.89
C ASP A 95 -29.76 -8.19 -6.64
N LEU A 96 -28.94 -9.04 -7.29
CA LEU A 96 -28.98 -10.48 -7.07
C LEU A 96 -28.55 -10.83 -5.65
N ASP A 97 -27.46 -10.25 -5.14
CA ASP A 97 -27.02 -10.46 -3.77
C ASP A 97 -28.09 -10.00 -2.77
N GLY A 98 -28.59 -8.78 -2.93
CA GLY A 98 -29.71 -8.23 -2.15
C GLY A 98 -29.37 -7.89 -0.70
N THR A 99 -28.10 -7.91 -0.30
CA THR A 99 -27.66 -7.54 1.06
C THR A 99 -26.76 -6.29 1.04
N PRO A 100 -26.79 -5.44 2.08
CA PRO A 100 -25.97 -4.22 2.12
C PRO A 100 -24.45 -4.49 2.09
N ASP A 101 -24.04 -5.57 2.75
CA ASP A 101 -22.64 -5.94 2.98
C ASP A 101 -22.14 -7.03 2.01
N LYS A 102 -22.97 -7.44 1.04
CA LYS A 102 -22.66 -8.48 0.05
C LYS A 102 -22.41 -9.85 0.69
N SER A 103 -23.06 -10.13 1.82
CA SER A 103 -22.88 -11.34 2.62
C SER A 103 -23.50 -12.61 2.01
N ARG A 104 -24.46 -12.48 1.08
CA ARG A 104 -25.16 -13.63 0.51
C ARG A 104 -24.32 -14.38 -0.52
N LEU A 105 -23.79 -13.67 -1.51
CA LEU A 105 -22.93 -14.20 -2.58
C LEU A 105 -21.44 -14.08 -2.23
N GLY A 106 -21.09 -13.11 -1.38
CA GLY A 106 -19.72 -12.74 -1.05
C GLY A 106 -19.17 -11.68 -1.99
N ALA A 107 -18.61 -10.62 -1.40
CA ALA A 107 -17.92 -9.55 -2.13
C ALA A 107 -16.76 -10.10 -3.00
N ASN A 108 -16.15 -11.22 -2.57
CA ASN A 108 -15.12 -11.92 -3.34
C ASN A 108 -15.65 -12.64 -4.59
N ALA A 109 -16.88 -13.14 -4.60
CA ALA A 109 -17.50 -13.70 -5.81
C ALA A 109 -17.85 -12.57 -6.80
N MET A 110 -18.57 -11.55 -6.31
CA MET A 110 -19.04 -10.42 -7.10
C MET A 110 -17.89 -9.63 -7.73
N LEU A 111 -16.86 -9.30 -6.94
CA LEU A 111 -15.70 -8.56 -7.45
C LEU A 111 -14.95 -9.35 -8.53
N GLY A 112 -14.86 -10.67 -8.38
CA GLY A 112 -14.22 -11.54 -9.36
C GLY A 112 -14.87 -11.40 -10.74
N VAL A 113 -16.20 -11.46 -10.79
CA VAL A 113 -16.99 -11.28 -12.01
C VAL A 113 -16.87 -9.85 -12.53
N SER A 114 -17.09 -8.85 -11.66
CA SER A 114 -17.00 -7.43 -12.00
C SER A 114 -15.68 -7.07 -12.71
N LEU A 115 -14.54 -7.51 -12.16
CA LEU A 115 -13.22 -7.25 -12.73
C LEU A 115 -12.92 -8.08 -13.99
N ALA A 116 -13.44 -9.30 -14.09
CA ALA A 116 -13.26 -10.14 -15.27
C ALA A 116 -14.04 -9.58 -16.47
N VAL A 117 -15.29 -9.13 -16.25
CA VAL A 117 -16.13 -8.45 -17.24
C VAL A 117 -15.46 -7.17 -17.76
N ALA A 118 -14.98 -6.30 -16.87
CA ALA A 118 -14.30 -5.07 -17.26
C ALA A 118 -13.01 -5.32 -18.08
N LYS A 119 -12.30 -6.42 -17.81
CA LYS A 119 -11.15 -6.83 -18.62
C LYS A 119 -11.59 -7.35 -19.99
N ALA A 120 -12.62 -8.19 -20.04
CA ALA A 120 -13.15 -8.71 -21.29
C ALA A 120 -13.64 -7.57 -22.18
N ALA A 121 -14.35 -6.60 -21.62
CA ALA A 121 -14.82 -5.42 -22.36
C ALA A 121 -13.66 -4.55 -22.87
N ALA A 122 -12.60 -4.38 -22.09
CA ALA A 122 -11.40 -3.67 -22.54
C ALA A 122 -10.70 -4.38 -23.71
N ASP A 123 -10.56 -5.71 -23.60
CA ASP A 123 -9.91 -6.53 -24.61
C ASP A 123 -10.74 -6.56 -25.91
N ALA A 124 -12.08 -6.66 -25.81
CA ALA A 124 -13.00 -6.59 -26.95
C ALA A 124 -13.01 -5.19 -27.62
N ALA A 125 -12.78 -4.13 -26.85
CA ALA A 125 -12.60 -2.77 -27.36
C ALA A 125 -11.18 -2.51 -27.93
N GLU A 126 -10.29 -3.51 -27.90
CA GLU A 126 -8.87 -3.40 -28.27
C GLU A 126 -8.13 -2.28 -27.50
N LEU A 127 -8.59 -1.98 -26.29
CA LEU A 127 -8.03 -0.94 -25.45
C LEU A 127 -7.26 -1.57 -24.30
N PRO A 128 -6.05 -1.07 -24.00
CA PRO A 128 -5.45 -1.35 -22.71
C PRO A 128 -6.43 -0.92 -21.63
N LEU A 129 -6.67 -1.81 -20.67
CA LEU A 129 -7.68 -1.63 -19.64
C LEU A 129 -7.69 -0.25 -18.96
N PHE A 130 -6.54 0.40 -18.83
CA PHE A 130 -6.43 1.73 -18.22
C PHE A 130 -7.08 2.84 -19.05
N ARG A 131 -7.02 2.70 -20.38
CA ARG A 131 -7.70 3.55 -21.35
C ARG A 131 -9.17 3.21 -21.43
N TYR A 132 -9.52 1.92 -21.35
CA TYR A 132 -10.92 1.49 -21.33
C TYR A 132 -11.66 2.11 -20.14
N ILE A 133 -11.16 1.90 -18.93
CA ILE A 133 -11.80 2.44 -17.73
C ILE A 133 -11.63 3.97 -17.77
N GLY A 134 -10.39 4.46 -17.81
CA GLY A 134 -10.06 5.87 -17.59
C GLY A 134 -10.24 6.82 -18.75
N GLY A 135 -10.67 6.31 -19.90
CA GLY A 135 -10.82 7.06 -21.12
C GLY A 135 -9.49 7.51 -21.75
N PRO A 136 -9.57 8.30 -22.84
CA PRO A 136 -8.41 8.74 -23.61
C PRO A 136 -7.51 9.74 -22.88
N ASN A 137 -7.90 10.22 -21.68
CA ASN A 137 -7.06 11.10 -20.87
C ASN A 137 -6.39 10.40 -19.68
N ALA A 138 -6.50 9.08 -19.55
CA ALA A 138 -5.75 8.33 -18.54
C ALA A 138 -4.24 8.31 -18.87
N HIS A 139 -3.43 9.14 -18.19
CA HIS A 139 -2.00 9.31 -18.53
C HIS A 139 -1.07 9.61 -17.34
N ILE A 140 -1.60 9.75 -16.12
CA ILE A 140 -0.83 10.10 -14.93
C ILE A 140 -0.29 8.83 -14.28
N LEU A 141 1.02 8.75 -14.11
CA LEU A 141 1.66 7.67 -13.35
C LEU A 141 1.66 8.01 -11.85
N PRO A 142 1.11 7.13 -10.99
CA PRO A 142 1.02 7.40 -9.56
C PRO A 142 2.39 7.27 -8.88
N VAL A 143 2.67 8.18 -7.95
CA VAL A 143 3.79 8.10 -7.02
C VAL A 143 3.63 6.84 -6.16
N PRO A 144 4.58 5.90 -6.22
CA PRO A 144 4.55 4.72 -5.38
C PRO A 144 4.94 5.10 -3.96
N LEU A 145 4.08 4.75 -3.00
CA LEU A 145 4.43 4.62 -1.59
C LEU A 145 4.83 3.17 -1.39
N MET A 146 6.14 2.94 -1.24
CA MET A 146 6.70 1.60 -1.13
C MET A 146 6.93 1.28 0.33
N ASN A 147 6.19 0.31 0.85
CA ASN A 147 6.46 -0.23 2.16
C ASN A 147 7.85 -0.92 2.17
N ILE A 148 8.69 -0.55 3.13
CA ILE A 148 10.06 -1.07 3.27
C ILE A 148 10.36 -1.62 4.67
N LEU A 149 9.53 -1.31 5.66
CA LEU A 149 9.63 -1.82 7.02
C LEU A 149 8.22 -2.05 7.57
N ASN A 150 7.99 -3.25 8.11
CA ASN A 150 6.71 -3.68 8.67
C ASN A 150 6.77 -3.72 10.19
N GLY A 151 5.66 -3.36 10.81
CA GLY A 151 5.31 -3.63 12.21
C GLY A 151 3.86 -4.15 12.29
N GLY A 152 3.21 -3.96 13.42
CA GLY A 152 1.81 -4.29 13.65
C GLY A 152 1.46 -5.74 13.28
N ALA A 153 0.26 -5.96 12.76
CA ALA A 153 -0.21 -7.28 12.34
C ALA A 153 0.62 -7.93 11.21
N HIS A 154 1.49 -7.18 10.55
CA HIS A 154 2.33 -7.66 9.44
C HIS A 154 3.70 -8.18 9.87
N ALA A 155 4.06 -8.08 11.16
CA ALA A 155 5.34 -8.51 11.68
C ALA A 155 5.28 -8.93 13.16
N ASP A 156 5.98 -10.00 13.51
CA ASP A 156 6.11 -10.48 14.89
C ASP A 156 7.23 -9.69 15.62
N THR A 157 7.02 -8.38 15.80
CA THR A 157 8.00 -7.42 16.36
C THR A 157 7.34 -6.42 17.31
N ALA A 158 8.14 -5.70 18.11
CA ALA A 158 7.61 -4.71 19.06
C ALA A 158 7.22 -3.35 18.43
N VAL A 159 7.12 -3.26 17.11
CA VAL A 159 6.78 -2.02 16.40
C VAL A 159 5.28 -1.97 16.18
N ASP A 160 4.57 -1.04 16.82
CA ASP A 160 3.10 -0.97 16.74
C ASP A 160 2.58 -0.46 15.38
N VAL A 161 3.26 0.52 14.77
CA VAL A 161 2.89 1.04 13.44
C VAL A 161 3.07 -0.04 12.37
N GLN A 162 2.03 -0.27 11.57
CA GLN A 162 1.98 -1.38 10.62
C GLN A 162 2.93 -1.24 9.43
N GLU A 163 3.01 -0.06 8.81
CA GLU A 163 3.88 0.14 7.64
C GLU A 163 4.66 1.46 7.65
N PHE A 164 5.92 1.35 7.25
CA PHE A 164 6.80 2.49 7.02
C PHE A 164 7.21 2.53 5.56
N MET A 165 6.74 3.57 4.87
CA MET A 165 6.83 3.69 3.43
C MET A 165 7.77 4.81 2.99
N VAL A 166 8.41 4.60 1.83
CA VAL A 166 9.14 5.64 1.11
C VAL A 166 8.36 6.11 -0.11
N ALA A 167 8.25 7.44 -0.26
CA ALA A 167 7.61 8.11 -1.39
C ALA A 167 8.64 8.90 -2.19
N ARG A 168 8.89 8.51 -3.44
CA ARG A 168 9.88 9.19 -4.31
C ARG A 168 9.24 10.25 -5.19
N SER A 169 9.94 11.36 -5.40
CA SER A 169 9.44 12.43 -6.26
C SER A 169 9.33 12.03 -7.74
N GLY A 170 8.30 12.53 -8.43
CA GLY A 170 7.99 12.19 -9.83
C GLY A 170 9.10 12.50 -10.83
N ALA A 171 9.92 13.52 -10.56
CA ALA A 171 11.07 13.87 -11.40
C ALA A 171 12.14 12.76 -11.47
N GLN A 172 12.27 11.93 -10.43
CA GLN A 172 13.23 10.83 -10.40
C GLN A 172 12.68 9.56 -11.06
N LEU A 173 11.37 9.35 -11.02
CA LEU A 173 10.72 8.17 -11.61
C LEU A 173 10.76 8.19 -13.15
N ARG A 174 10.78 9.38 -13.77
CA ARG A 174 11.07 9.57 -15.21
C ARG A 174 12.43 9.01 -15.65
N ARG A 175 13.43 8.95 -14.75
CA ARG A 175 14.77 8.42 -15.05
C ARG A 175 14.88 6.90 -14.92
N GLY A 176 13.75 6.21 -14.71
CA GLY A 176 13.62 4.77 -14.76
C GLY A 176 13.22 4.16 -13.41
N SER A 177 12.15 3.38 -13.42
CA SER A 177 11.67 2.55 -12.31
C SER A 177 12.73 1.57 -11.75
N ALA A 178 13.86 1.38 -12.45
CA ALA A 178 15.02 0.61 -11.99
C ALA A 178 15.68 1.20 -10.74
N LEU A 179 15.61 2.51 -10.52
CA LEU A 179 16.19 3.15 -9.33
C LEU A 179 15.39 2.89 -8.04
N GLY A 180 14.09 2.56 -8.15
CA GLY A 180 13.29 2.10 -7.00
C GLY A 180 13.84 0.79 -6.39
N CYS A 181 14.52 -0.03 -7.19
CA CYS A 181 15.09 -1.30 -6.75
C CYS A 181 16.50 -1.20 -6.14
N ARG A 182 17.20 -0.06 -6.28
CA ARG A 182 18.59 0.06 -5.81
C ARG A 182 18.74 0.56 -4.37
N GLY A 183 17.69 1.16 -3.78
CA GLY A 183 17.71 1.58 -2.37
C GLY A 183 17.51 0.42 -1.38
N ILE A 184 16.77 -0.60 -1.80
CA ILE A 184 16.33 -1.74 -0.99
C ILE A 184 17.49 -2.61 -0.47
N PRO A 185 18.46 -3.02 -1.31
CA PRO A 185 19.60 -3.82 -0.83
C PRO A 185 20.47 -3.04 0.17
N ARG A 186 20.36 -1.71 0.25
CA ARG A 186 21.15 -0.89 1.18
C ARG A 186 20.48 -0.70 2.54
N ALA A 187 19.15 -0.69 2.60
CA ALA A 187 18.42 -0.77 3.89
C ALA A 187 18.74 -2.10 4.60
N GLN A 188 18.82 -3.20 3.84
CA GLN A 188 19.29 -4.49 4.34
C GLN A 188 20.70 -4.41 4.93
N VAL A 189 21.63 -3.73 4.25
CA VAL A 189 23.01 -3.54 4.73
C VAL A 189 23.04 -2.69 6.01
N GLY A 190 22.17 -1.68 6.12
CA GLY A 190 22.02 -0.89 7.35
C GLY A 190 21.54 -1.73 8.53
N ALA A 191 20.47 -2.52 8.33
CA ALA A 191 19.94 -3.43 9.33
C ALA A 191 20.97 -4.49 9.78
N GLN A 192 21.67 -5.11 8.83
CA GLN A 192 22.72 -6.09 9.14
C GLN A 192 23.88 -5.48 9.93
N LYS A 193 24.32 -4.27 9.58
CA LYS A 193 25.37 -3.57 10.33
C LYS A 193 24.95 -3.20 11.75
N ALA A 194 23.65 -2.99 11.98
CA ALA A 194 23.07 -2.76 13.29
C ALA A 194 22.73 -4.06 14.05
N GLY A 195 23.03 -5.24 13.48
CA GLY A 195 22.69 -6.53 14.10
C GLY A 195 21.20 -6.87 14.08
N LEU A 196 20.40 -6.16 13.27
CA LEU A 196 18.94 -6.33 13.21
C LEU A 196 18.54 -7.42 12.20
N SER A 197 17.41 -8.06 12.45
CA SER A 197 16.80 -9.04 11.55
C SER A 197 16.54 -8.43 10.17
N THR A 198 16.81 -9.21 9.12
CA THR A 198 16.41 -8.89 7.74
C THR A 198 15.33 -9.84 7.22
N GLY A 199 14.59 -10.47 8.14
CA GLY A 199 13.36 -11.19 7.80
C GLY A 199 12.37 -10.26 7.10
N LEU A 200 11.58 -10.81 6.20
CA LEU A 200 10.56 -10.06 5.47
C LEU A 200 9.19 -10.34 6.08
N GLY A 201 8.38 -9.31 6.28
CA GLY A 201 6.97 -9.49 6.62
C GLY A 201 6.11 -9.78 5.38
N ASP A 202 4.80 -9.83 5.57
CA ASP A 202 3.81 -10.22 4.55
C ASP A 202 3.94 -9.42 3.25
N GLU A 203 4.22 -8.13 3.38
CA GLU A 203 4.31 -7.20 2.25
C GLU A 203 5.70 -7.10 1.63
N GLY A 204 6.66 -7.89 2.12
CA GLY A 204 8.03 -7.94 1.63
C GLY A 204 8.93 -6.79 2.12
N GLY A 205 8.44 -5.90 2.98
CA GLY A 205 9.27 -5.01 3.79
C GLY A 205 10.05 -5.78 4.87
N PHE A 206 11.12 -5.19 5.41
CA PHE A 206 11.87 -5.80 6.51
C PHE A 206 11.09 -5.74 7.82
N ALA A 207 11.27 -6.70 8.70
CA ALA A 207 10.68 -6.72 10.04
C ALA A 207 11.79 -6.76 11.12
N PRO A 208 12.58 -5.68 11.28
CA PRO A 208 13.57 -5.60 12.34
C PRO A 208 12.88 -5.32 13.68
N ASP A 209 13.36 -5.96 14.75
CA ASP A 209 12.94 -5.62 16.10
C ASP A 209 13.63 -4.33 16.55
N VAL A 210 12.91 -3.21 16.44
CA VAL A 210 13.40 -1.88 16.84
C VAL A 210 12.54 -1.33 17.99
N PRO A 211 13.09 -0.47 18.86
CA PRO A 211 12.41 -0.06 20.10
C PRO A 211 11.11 0.74 19.93
N GLY A 212 10.77 1.17 18.71
CA GLY A 212 9.57 1.95 18.42
C GLY A 212 9.65 2.70 17.08
N THR A 213 8.65 3.53 16.85
CA THR A 213 8.37 4.21 15.57
C THR A 213 9.50 5.15 15.16
N LYS A 214 10.02 5.96 16.08
CA LYS A 214 11.13 6.89 15.80
C LYS A 214 12.39 6.13 15.39
N ALA A 215 12.69 5.01 16.05
CA ALA A 215 13.85 4.19 15.71
C ALA A 215 13.72 3.55 14.32
N ALA A 216 12.51 3.11 13.94
CA ALA A 216 12.23 2.64 12.58
C ALA A 216 12.45 3.75 11.53
N LEU A 217 11.94 4.95 11.78
CA LEU A 217 12.12 6.11 10.89
C LEU A 217 13.59 6.55 10.79
N ASP A 218 14.35 6.49 11.89
CA ASP A 218 15.78 6.79 11.92
C ASP A 218 16.59 5.77 11.10
N LEU A 219 16.26 4.47 11.22
CA LEU A 219 16.87 3.41 10.44
C LEU A 219 16.62 3.63 8.93
N ILE A 220 15.40 3.99 8.55
CA ILE A 220 15.05 4.31 7.16
C ILE A 220 15.80 5.55 6.68
N SER A 221 15.92 6.58 7.52
CA SER A 221 16.66 7.81 7.20
C SER A 221 18.13 7.50 6.89
N LEU A 222 18.78 6.69 7.73
CA LEU A 222 20.15 6.24 7.51
C LEU A 222 20.29 5.44 6.21
N ALA A 223 19.31 4.56 5.93
CA ALA A 223 19.29 3.81 4.68
C ALA A 223 19.19 4.75 3.46
N ILE A 224 18.34 5.78 3.50
CA ILE A 224 18.19 6.77 2.43
C ILE A 224 19.48 7.57 2.24
N GLU A 225 20.11 8.05 3.31
CA GLU A 225 21.38 8.79 3.25
C GLU A 225 22.48 7.96 2.57
N SER A 226 22.53 6.65 2.84
CA SER A 226 23.49 5.73 2.20
C SER A 226 23.32 5.59 0.68
N THR A 227 22.19 6.03 0.12
CA THR A 227 21.93 6.00 -1.33
C THR A 227 22.44 7.23 -2.06
N GLY A 228 22.82 8.30 -1.34
CA GLY A 228 23.15 9.60 -1.92
C GLY A 228 21.93 10.41 -2.40
N LEU A 229 20.70 9.97 -2.07
CA LEU A 229 19.47 10.71 -2.33
C LEU A 229 19.21 11.73 -1.21
N LYS A 230 18.62 12.87 -1.57
CA LYS A 230 18.29 13.92 -0.60
C LYS A 230 17.01 13.56 0.15
N TYR A 231 17.13 13.34 1.45
CA TYR A 231 15.99 13.13 2.33
C TYR A 231 15.03 14.33 2.29
N GLY A 232 13.73 14.06 2.22
CA GLY A 232 12.64 15.03 2.01
C GLY A 232 12.47 15.52 0.57
N ALA A 233 13.55 15.93 -0.11
CA ALA A 233 13.45 16.49 -1.48
C ALA A 233 13.29 15.40 -2.56
N ASP A 234 14.07 14.33 -2.45
CA ASP A 234 14.06 13.20 -3.39
C ASP A 234 13.18 12.04 -2.89
N VAL A 235 13.23 11.80 -1.57
CA VAL A 235 12.50 10.74 -0.88
C VAL A 235 11.86 11.29 0.38
N ALA A 236 10.53 11.26 0.42
CA ALA A 236 9.73 11.54 1.61
C ALA A 236 9.27 10.23 2.26
N LEU A 237 8.72 10.31 3.46
CA LEU A 237 8.18 9.17 4.19
C LEU A 237 6.65 9.19 4.22
N ALA A 238 6.06 8.02 4.44
CA ALA A 238 4.66 7.86 4.74
C ALA A 238 4.48 6.72 5.74
N LEU A 239 3.39 6.77 6.51
CA LEU A 239 3.03 5.77 7.51
C LEU A 239 1.65 5.21 7.20
N ASP A 240 1.47 3.93 7.50
CA ASP A 240 0.17 3.34 7.82
C ASP A 240 0.26 2.85 9.26
N ALA A 241 -0.50 3.51 10.14
CA ALA A 241 -0.51 3.18 11.55
C ALA A 241 -1.42 1.99 11.84
N ALA A 242 -2.49 1.78 11.07
CA ALA A 242 -3.54 0.79 11.34
C ALA A 242 -4.01 0.85 12.81
N ALA A 243 -4.35 2.05 13.29
CA ALA A 243 -4.52 2.30 14.72
C ALA A 243 -5.69 1.56 15.39
N THR A 244 -6.64 1.07 14.60
CA THR A 244 -7.70 0.15 15.06
C THR A 244 -7.11 -1.08 15.75
N GLU A 245 -6.02 -1.65 15.24
CA GLU A 245 -5.40 -2.88 15.76
C GLU A 245 -4.85 -2.75 17.18
N PHE A 246 -4.50 -1.53 17.60
CA PHE A 246 -4.03 -1.25 18.94
C PHE A 246 -4.97 -0.33 19.73
N PHE A 247 -6.19 -0.13 19.25
CA PHE A 247 -7.23 0.60 19.96
C PHE A 247 -8.08 -0.37 20.81
N ALA A 248 -8.42 0.08 22.01
CA ALA A 248 -9.38 -0.62 22.85
C ALA A 248 -10.37 0.40 23.40
N GLU A 249 -11.65 0.21 23.06
CA GLU A 249 -12.77 1.16 23.29
C GLU A 249 -12.79 1.75 24.72
N LYS A 250 -12.48 0.93 25.73
CA LYS A 250 -12.51 1.34 27.15
C LYS A 250 -11.26 2.07 27.65
N THR A 251 -10.13 1.89 26.97
CA THR A 251 -8.82 2.38 27.46
C THR A 251 -8.21 3.43 26.54
N GLY A 252 -8.52 3.40 25.25
CA GLY A 252 -7.88 4.22 24.22
C GLY A 252 -6.83 3.45 23.43
N TYR A 253 -5.82 4.16 22.91
CA TYR A 253 -4.78 3.61 22.04
C TYR A 253 -3.62 3.02 22.84
N ASN A 254 -3.44 1.71 22.82
CA ASN A 254 -2.33 1.01 23.46
C ASN A 254 -1.09 1.04 22.56
N PHE A 255 -0.40 2.18 22.54
CA PHE A 255 0.68 2.46 21.59
C PHE A 255 2.02 2.72 22.30
N GLU A 256 3.07 2.03 21.87
CA GLU A 256 4.43 2.08 22.40
C GLU A 256 4.48 1.88 23.92
N LYS A 257 3.77 0.84 24.41
CA LYS A 257 3.65 0.46 25.82
C LYS A 257 2.96 1.51 26.70
N GLN A 258 2.26 2.46 26.10
CA GLN A 258 1.49 3.49 26.80
C GLN A 258 0.07 3.50 26.26
N THR A 259 -0.90 3.70 27.16
CA THR A 259 -2.26 4.01 26.74
C THR A 259 -2.38 5.51 26.48
N ARG A 260 -2.79 5.88 25.27
CA ARG A 260 -2.89 7.25 24.79
C ARG A 260 -4.32 7.58 24.39
N THR A 261 -4.72 8.84 24.56
CA THR A 261 -5.95 9.39 23.98
C THR A 261 -5.73 9.78 22.51
N ALA A 262 -6.80 10.03 21.76
CA ALA A 262 -6.71 10.55 20.39
C ALA A 262 -5.91 11.87 20.31
N ALA A 263 -6.06 12.74 21.32
CA ALA A 263 -5.28 13.98 21.43
C ALA A 263 -3.78 13.70 21.60
N GLN A 264 -3.40 12.76 22.47
CA GLN A 264 -2.01 12.36 22.65
C GLN A 264 -1.42 11.65 21.42
N MET A 265 -2.23 10.88 20.69
CA MET A 265 -1.84 10.34 19.38
C MET A 265 -1.61 11.46 18.36
N THR A 266 -2.47 12.48 18.32
CA THR A 266 -2.32 13.65 17.46
C THR A 266 -1.03 14.43 17.77
N GLU A 267 -0.72 14.64 19.06
CA GLU A 267 0.54 15.25 19.51
C GLU A 267 1.75 14.43 19.06
N PHE A 268 1.68 13.10 19.18
CA PHE A 268 2.74 12.21 18.71
C PHE A 268 2.98 12.35 17.20
N TYR A 269 1.92 12.32 16.38
CA TYR A 269 2.06 12.52 14.93
C TYR A 269 2.58 13.91 14.59
N THR A 270 2.17 14.95 15.33
CA THR A 270 2.69 16.31 15.17
C THR A 270 4.20 16.35 15.39
N GLU A 271 4.71 15.70 16.45
CA GLU A 271 6.15 15.61 16.71
C GLU A 271 6.89 14.87 15.57
N LEU A 272 6.28 13.84 14.98
CA LEU A 272 6.84 13.15 13.83
C LEU A 272 6.90 14.06 12.59
N LEU A 273 5.87 14.88 12.34
CA LEU A 273 5.87 15.85 11.23
C LEU A 273 6.93 16.93 11.40
N ASP A 274 7.26 17.31 12.64
CA ASP A 274 8.31 18.29 12.95
C ASP A 274 9.72 17.70 12.74
N THR A 275 9.86 16.38 12.92
CA THR A 275 11.16 15.69 12.91
C THR A 275 11.49 15.05 11.56
N TYR A 276 10.48 14.54 10.85
CA TYR A 276 10.63 13.74 9.63
C TYR A 276 9.82 14.34 8.46
N PRO A 277 10.31 14.22 7.21
CA PRO A 277 9.60 14.66 6.01
C PRO A 277 8.48 13.68 5.64
N LEU A 278 7.50 13.53 6.53
CA LEU A 278 6.29 12.75 6.32
C LEU A 278 5.34 13.52 5.40
N VAL A 279 4.84 12.84 4.36
CA VAL A 279 3.90 13.43 3.39
C VAL A 279 2.54 12.76 3.41
N SER A 280 2.39 11.64 4.13
CA SER A 280 1.14 10.90 4.25
C SER A 280 1.14 10.09 5.55
N ILE A 281 0.01 10.07 6.25
CA ILE A 281 -0.29 9.20 7.40
C ILE A 281 -1.64 8.56 7.11
N GLU A 282 -1.68 7.23 7.15
CA GLU A 282 -2.87 6.40 6.96
C GLU A 282 -3.30 5.79 8.29
N ASP A 283 -4.61 5.78 8.52
CA ASP A 283 -5.29 5.31 9.73
C ASP A 283 -4.59 5.66 11.05
N PRO A 284 -4.36 6.97 11.32
CA PRO A 284 -3.71 7.41 12.54
C PRO A 284 -4.50 7.10 13.82
N LEU A 285 -5.82 6.90 13.69
CA LEU A 285 -6.80 6.69 14.75
C LEU A 285 -7.76 5.56 14.35
N ALA A 286 -8.52 5.03 15.31
CA ALA A 286 -9.40 3.87 15.10
C ALA A 286 -10.56 4.17 14.15
N GLU A 287 -11.10 3.13 13.51
CA GLU A 287 -12.09 3.25 12.42
C GLU A 287 -13.41 3.95 12.81
N ASP A 288 -13.77 3.96 14.09
CA ASP A 288 -14.98 4.60 14.61
C ASP A 288 -14.71 5.79 15.57
N ASP A 289 -13.46 6.25 15.72
CA ASP A 289 -13.11 7.45 16.51
C ASP A 289 -13.32 8.75 15.70
N TRP A 290 -14.53 8.96 15.18
CA TRP A 290 -14.86 10.08 14.27
C TRP A 290 -14.51 11.46 14.84
N ASP A 291 -14.73 11.68 16.14
CA ASP A 291 -14.40 12.93 16.81
C ASP A 291 -12.88 13.15 16.89
N GLY A 292 -12.12 12.09 17.22
CA GLY A 292 -10.67 12.12 17.22
C GLY A 292 -10.11 12.40 15.82
N TRP A 293 -10.67 11.77 14.79
CA TRP A 293 -10.30 12.00 13.40
C TRP A 293 -10.55 13.44 12.94
N ALA A 294 -11.71 14.02 13.28
CA ALA A 294 -12.02 15.41 12.95
C ALA A 294 -11.05 16.38 13.64
N ALA A 295 -10.76 16.16 14.93
CA ALA A 295 -9.79 16.95 15.69
C ALA A 295 -8.36 16.84 15.12
N LEU A 296 -7.92 15.63 14.78
CA LEU A 296 -6.62 15.38 14.15
C LEU A 296 -6.54 16.07 12.78
N THR A 297 -7.60 15.97 11.98
CA THR A 297 -7.65 16.60 10.65
C THR A 297 -7.59 18.12 10.75
N ALA A 298 -8.31 18.72 11.70
CA ALA A 298 -8.23 20.15 11.98
C ALA A 298 -6.83 20.58 12.48
N SER A 299 -6.13 19.71 13.20
CA SER A 299 -4.81 20.01 13.77
C SER A 299 -3.65 19.95 12.77
N ILE A 300 -3.62 18.93 11.90
CA ILE A 300 -2.46 18.67 11.03
C ILE A 300 -2.80 18.44 9.55
N GLY A 301 -4.07 18.49 9.15
CA GLY A 301 -4.53 18.16 7.79
C GLY A 301 -4.08 19.13 6.70
N ASP A 302 -3.66 20.34 7.05
CA ASP A 302 -3.04 21.31 6.13
C ASP A 302 -1.54 21.00 5.88
N ARG A 303 -0.89 20.29 6.81
CA ARG A 303 0.53 19.94 6.79
C ARG A 303 0.82 18.60 6.09
N VAL A 304 -0.10 17.63 6.21
CA VAL A 304 0.11 16.25 5.75
C VAL A 304 -1.14 15.68 5.06
N GLN A 305 -0.93 14.72 4.16
CA GLN A 305 -2.03 13.88 3.67
C GLN A 305 -2.48 12.93 4.77
N ILE A 306 -3.75 12.96 5.14
CA ILE A 306 -4.38 12.05 6.11
C ILE A 306 -5.27 11.12 5.30
N VAL A 307 -4.95 9.83 5.29
CA VAL A 307 -5.62 8.82 4.48
C VAL A 307 -6.51 7.97 5.38
N GLY A 308 -7.81 7.94 5.08
CA GLY A 308 -8.72 6.96 5.66
C GLY A 308 -8.74 5.68 4.85
N ASP A 309 -8.48 4.56 5.50
CA ASP A 309 -8.62 3.20 4.98
C ASP A 309 -9.78 2.50 5.69
N ASP A 310 -9.63 2.05 6.94
CA ASP A 310 -10.68 1.34 7.69
C ASP A 310 -11.84 2.26 8.09
N ILE A 311 -11.60 3.56 8.32
CA ILE A 311 -12.69 4.50 8.59
C ILE A 311 -13.63 4.68 7.39
N PHE A 312 -13.16 4.45 6.16
CA PHE A 312 -13.95 4.65 4.95
C PHE A 312 -14.31 3.35 4.22
N VAL A 313 -13.51 2.29 4.35
CA VAL A 313 -13.68 0.97 3.69
C VAL A 313 -14.06 1.05 2.21
N THR A 314 -13.59 2.07 1.50
CA THR A 314 -13.99 2.36 0.11
C THR A 314 -15.53 2.46 -0.09
N ASN A 315 -16.30 2.75 0.97
CA ASN A 315 -17.75 2.85 0.96
C ASN A 315 -18.21 4.32 0.78
N PRO A 316 -18.97 4.65 -0.27
CA PRO A 316 -19.47 6.00 -0.51
C PRO A 316 -20.20 6.65 0.67
N GLU A 317 -20.99 5.91 1.45
CA GLU A 317 -21.77 6.46 2.57
C GLU A 317 -20.84 6.97 3.69
N ARG A 318 -19.86 6.15 4.10
CA ARG A 318 -18.86 6.55 5.10
C ARG A 318 -17.95 7.66 4.60
N ILE A 319 -17.64 7.67 3.30
CA ILE A 319 -16.86 8.76 2.68
C ILE A 319 -17.65 10.06 2.73
N GLU A 320 -18.94 10.04 2.43
CA GLU A 320 -19.83 11.21 2.49
C GLU A 320 -19.91 11.76 3.91
N GLU A 321 -20.16 10.91 4.91
CA GLU A 321 -20.14 11.29 6.32
C GLU A 321 -18.79 11.92 6.73
N GLY A 322 -17.67 11.35 6.26
CA GLY A 322 -16.35 11.90 6.51
C GLY A 322 -16.12 13.26 5.88
N ILE A 323 -16.63 13.49 4.68
CA ILE A 323 -16.58 14.80 4.01
C ILE A 323 -17.39 15.83 4.82
N GLU A 324 -18.60 15.48 5.26
CA GLU A 324 -19.46 16.36 6.05
C GLU A 324 -18.83 16.73 7.40
N LYS A 325 -18.17 15.77 8.04
CA LYS A 325 -17.49 15.94 9.34
C LYS A 325 -16.07 16.49 9.24
N ASN A 326 -15.55 16.78 8.04
CA ASN A 326 -14.16 17.20 7.81
C ASN A 326 -13.12 16.21 8.34
N VAL A 327 -13.37 14.92 8.13
CA VAL A 327 -12.50 13.81 8.53
C VAL A 327 -11.58 13.41 7.38
N ALA A 328 -10.27 13.40 7.65
CA ALA A 328 -9.21 13.10 6.70
C ALA A 328 -9.18 14.06 5.49
N ASN A 329 -8.28 13.80 4.55
CA ASN A 329 -8.22 14.54 3.27
C ASN A 329 -7.85 13.64 2.07
N ALA A 330 -7.83 12.33 2.30
CA ALA A 330 -7.60 11.33 1.30
C ALA A 330 -8.27 9.99 1.64
N LEU A 331 -8.60 9.24 0.59
CA LEU A 331 -9.17 7.90 0.65
C LEU A 331 -8.14 6.87 0.17
N LEU A 332 -7.95 5.80 0.95
CA LEU A 332 -7.32 4.58 0.45
C LEU A 332 -8.38 3.76 -0.31
N VAL A 333 -8.04 3.34 -1.52
CA VAL A 333 -9.00 2.65 -2.39
C VAL A 333 -8.61 1.18 -2.52
N LYS A 334 -9.45 0.30 -1.96
CA LYS A 334 -9.34 -1.15 -2.05
C LYS A 334 -10.64 -1.70 -2.66
N VAL A 335 -10.56 -2.16 -3.90
CA VAL A 335 -11.72 -2.67 -4.68
C VAL A 335 -12.53 -3.76 -3.96
N ASN A 336 -11.88 -4.57 -3.12
CA ASN A 336 -12.54 -5.67 -2.42
C ASN A 336 -13.19 -5.28 -1.09
N GLN A 337 -12.99 -4.06 -0.60
CA GLN A 337 -13.73 -3.55 0.56
C GLN A 337 -15.18 -3.18 0.19
N ILE A 338 -15.43 -2.82 -1.08
CA ILE A 338 -16.77 -2.44 -1.55
C ILE A 338 -17.42 -3.50 -2.45
N GLY A 339 -16.63 -4.28 -3.22
CA GLY A 339 -17.11 -5.50 -3.88
C GLY A 339 -17.44 -5.39 -5.37
N THR A 340 -17.52 -4.20 -5.95
CA THR A 340 -17.65 -4.02 -7.41
C THR A 340 -16.75 -2.91 -7.96
N LEU A 341 -16.47 -2.94 -9.26
CA LEU A 341 -15.71 -1.90 -9.93
C LEU A 341 -16.48 -0.57 -9.94
N THR A 342 -17.78 -0.58 -10.22
CA THR A 342 -18.55 0.67 -10.33
C THR A 342 -18.68 1.39 -8.99
N GLU A 343 -18.96 0.67 -7.90
CA GLU A 343 -18.99 1.29 -6.56
C GLU A 343 -17.60 1.83 -6.18
N THR A 344 -16.52 1.14 -6.55
CA THR A 344 -15.15 1.66 -6.37
C THR A 344 -14.94 2.97 -7.14
N LEU A 345 -15.42 3.05 -8.38
CA LEU A 345 -15.29 4.24 -9.22
C LEU A 345 -16.13 5.40 -8.68
N ASP A 346 -17.29 5.11 -8.08
CA ASP A 346 -18.16 6.10 -7.44
C ASP A 346 -17.51 6.65 -6.16
N ALA A 347 -16.94 5.79 -5.31
CA ALA A 347 -16.17 6.22 -4.14
C ALA A 347 -14.99 7.13 -4.53
N VAL A 348 -14.28 6.78 -5.60
CA VAL A 348 -13.18 7.60 -6.14
C VAL A 348 -13.68 8.93 -6.68
N ALA A 349 -14.80 8.94 -7.40
CA ALA A 349 -15.38 10.16 -7.96
C ALA A 349 -15.87 11.10 -6.85
N LEU A 350 -16.57 10.56 -5.84
CA LEU A 350 -17.01 11.30 -4.65
C LEU A 350 -15.84 11.98 -3.95
N ALA A 351 -14.79 11.20 -3.63
CA ALA A 351 -13.58 11.75 -3.01
C ALA A 351 -12.96 12.87 -3.87
N HIS A 352 -12.84 12.69 -5.19
CA HIS A 352 -12.24 13.70 -6.06
C HIS A 352 -13.07 14.97 -6.19
N HIS A 353 -14.40 14.84 -6.28
CA HIS A 353 -15.31 16.00 -6.35
C HIS A 353 -15.30 16.79 -5.05
N SER A 354 -15.07 16.14 -3.91
CA SER A 354 -14.96 16.78 -2.59
C SER A 354 -13.54 17.25 -2.24
N GLY A 355 -12.61 17.21 -3.20
CA GLY A 355 -11.23 17.70 -3.02
C GLY A 355 -10.28 16.73 -2.32
N TYR A 356 -10.74 15.54 -1.95
CA TYR A 356 -9.91 14.49 -1.36
C TYR A 356 -8.96 13.91 -2.42
N ARG A 357 -7.81 13.43 -1.96
CA ARG A 357 -6.93 12.60 -2.79
C ARG A 357 -7.35 11.14 -2.70
N THR A 358 -7.04 10.35 -3.71
CA THR A 358 -7.22 8.90 -3.63
C THR A 358 -5.89 8.19 -3.82
N MET A 359 -5.71 7.08 -3.11
CA MET A 359 -4.54 6.24 -3.20
C MET A 359 -4.96 4.80 -3.45
N MET A 360 -4.68 4.32 -4.67
CA MET A 360 -4.98 2.93 -5.03
C MET A 360 -4.10 1.98 -4.24
N SER A 361 -4.71 1.10 -3.44
CA SER A 361 -3.99 0.18 -2.57
C SER A 361 -4.04 -1.25 -3.06
N HIS A 362 -3.48 -2.12 -2.26
CA HIS A 362 -3.56 -3.55 -2.36
C HIS A 362 -4.06 -4.15 -1.06
N ARG A 363 -4.17 -5.48 -1.03
CA ARG A 363 -4.23 -6.25 0.20
C ARG A 363 -2.93 -7.03 0.42
N SER A 364 -2.74 -7.54 1.63
CA SER A 364 -1.61 -8.40 2.03
C SER A 364 -1.66 -9.77 1.31
N GLY A 365 -2.86 -10.32 1.10
CA GLY A 365 -3.11 -11.48 0.25
C GLY A 365 -3.34 -11.10 -1.21
N LYS A 366 -2.27 -11.13 -2.03
CA LYS A 366 -2.34 -10.90 -3.49
C LYS A 366 -2.26 -12.20 -4.28
N PRO A 367 -3.19 -12.47 -5.20
CA PRO A 367 -3.03 -13.56 -6.16
C PRO A 367 -1.82 -13.33 -7.09
N ARG A 368 -1.28 -14.43 -7.63
CA ARG A 368 -0.15 -14.41 -8.58
C ARG A 368 -0.52 -13.75 -9.90
N THR A 369 -1.77 -13.93 -10.34
CA THR A 369 -2.38 -13.22 -11.46
C THR A 369 -2.70 -11.80 -10.97
N PRO A 370 -1.93 -10.76 -11.36
CA PRO A 370 -2.23 -9.42 -10.87
C PRO A 370 -3.60 -8.98 -11.43
N PRO A 371 -4.42 -8.22 -10.67
CA PRO A 371 -5.26 -7.24 -11.34
C PRO A 371 -4.27 -6.36 -12.11
N SER A 372 -4.33 -6.38 -13.45
CA SER A 372 -3.44 -5.59 -14.29
C SER A 372 -3.35 -4.17 -13.72
N PRO A 373 -2.17 -3.59 -13.44
CA PRO A 373 -2.09 -2.28 -12.75
C PRO A 373 -2.57 -1.10 -13.60
N THR A 374 -3.23 -1.41 -14.71
CA THR A 374 -3.97 -0.54 -15.60
C THR A 374 -5.17 0.14 -14.93
N TRP A 375 -5.76 -0.39 -13.84
CA TRP A 375 -6.81 0.35 -13.11
C TRP A 375 -6.31 1.66 -12.46
N ARG A 376 -4.99 1.79 -12.26
CA ARG A 376 -4.36 2.91 -11.54
C ARG A 376 -4.27 4.22 -12.33
N TRP A 377 -4.84 4.28 -13.54
CA TRP A 377 -4.74 5.44 -14.43
C TRP A 377 -6.05 6.21 -14.60
N ARG A 378 -7.19 5.70 -14.12
CA ARG A 378 -8.48 6.39 -14.27
C ARG A 378 -8.65 7.58 -13.34
N SER A 379 -8.00 7.57 -12.20
CA SER A 379 -8.14 8.66 -11.27
C SER A 379 -6.96 9.60 -11.43
N VAL A 380 -7.19 10.89 -11.22
CA VAL A 380 -6.15 11.84 -10.80
C VAL A 380 -5.50 11.42 -9.46
N ALA A 381 -5.63 10.15 -9.03
CA ALA A 381 -4.86 9.48 -8.01
C ALA A 381 -3.39 9.53 -8.41
N GLY A 382 -2.75 10.63 -8.03
CA GLY A 382 -1.32 10.81 -8.21
C GLY A 382 -0.47 9.87 -7.35
N ARG A 383 -1.06 8.90 -6.64
CA ARG A 383 -0.40 8.07 -5.63
C ARG A 383 -0.96 6.64 -5.61
N SER A 384 -0.12 5.70 -5.16
CA SER A 384 -0.47 4.28 -5.02
C SER A 384 0.34 3.64 -3.89
N LYS A 385 -0.32 2.88 -3.02
CA LYS A 385 0.33 2.03 -2.02
C LYS A 385 0.73 0.70 -2.65
N LEU A 386 1.97 0.28 -2.43
CA LEU A 386 2.53 -0.94 -3.02
C LEU A 386 3.44 -1.66 -2.01
N ALA A 387 3.14 -2.95 -1.83
CA ALA A 387 4.07 -3.94 -1.31
C ALA A 387 5.45 -3.87 -2.01
N HIS A 388 6.45 -4.29 -1.26
CA HIS A 388 7.85 -4.26 -1.64
C HIS A 388 8.21 -5.24 -2.76
N ARG A 389 9.22 -4.91 -3.58
CA ARG A 389 9.77 -5.82 -4.60
C ARG A 389 10.74 -6.82 -3.97
N ARG A 390 10.36 -8.10 -3.89
CA ARG A 390 11.30 -9.18 -3.49
C ARG A 390 12.43 -9.28 -4.51
N ALA A 391 13.66 -9.50 -4.05
CA ALA A 391 14.77 -9.89 -4.93
C ALA A 391 14.39 -11.19 -5.67
N ALA A 392 14.88 -11.34 -6.90
CA ALA A 392 14.37 -12.25 -7.95
C ALA A 392 14.41 -13.77 -7.66
N SER A 393 14.62 -14.21 -6.41
CA SER A 393 14.74 -15.62 -6.06
C SER A 393 13.66 -16.19 -5.13
N VAL A 394 12.73 -15.42 -4.55
CA VAL A 394 11.81 -15.99 -3.52
C VAL A 394 10.32 -15.56 -3.55
N SER A 395 9.85 -14.64 -4.41
CA SER A 395 8.41 -14.64 -4.81
C SER A 395 8.06 -13.65 -5.96
N PRO A 396 7.27 -14.08 -6.97
CA PRO A 396 7.00 -13.31 -8.19
C PRO A 396 5.85 -12.27 -8.09
N ASN A 397 5.01 -12.28 -7.05
CA ASN A 397 3.72 -11.55 -7.07
C ASN A 397 3.86 -10.01 -7.00
N THR A 398 4.75 -9.49 -6.15
CA THR A 398 4.96 -8.02 -6.04
C THR A 398 5.73 -7.46 -7.23
N THR A 399 6.63 -8.26 -7.80
CA THR A 399 7.39 -7.91 -9.02
C THR A 399 6.48 -7.71 -10.23
N SER A 400 5.34 -8.40 -10.29
CA SER A 400 4.35 -8.28 -11.36
C SER A 400 3.71 -6.88 -11.46
N CYS A 401 3.37 -6.25 -10.33
CA CYS A 401 2.81 -4.89 -10.27
C CYS A 401 3.81 -3.82 -10.77
N TYR A 402 5.11 -4.02 -10.54
CA TYR A 402 6.17 -3.12 -11.04
C TYR A 402 6.55 -3.40 -12.50
N GLY A 403 6.54 -4.67 -12.92
CA GLY A 403 6.94 -5.09 -14.27
C GLY A 403 5.98 -4.62 -15.36
N SER A 404 4.68 -4.59 -15.08
CA SER A 404 3.65 -4.09 -16.01
C SER A 404 3.63 -2.56 -16.13
N ARG A 405 3.99 -1.79 -15.08
CA ARG A 405 4.25 -0.34 -15.21
C ARG A 405 5.35 -0.02 -16.22
N ARG A 406 6.37 -0.87 -16.33
CA ARG A 406 7.42 -0.72 -17.36
C ARG A 406 6.87 -0.95 -18.77
N ARG A 407 5.99 -1.94 -18.95
CA ARG A 407 5.34 -2.20 -20.24
C ARG A 407 4.44 -1.04 -20.66
N SER A 408 3.69 -0.44 -19.74
CA SER A 408 2.85 0.76 -20.01
C SER A 408 3.63 2.07 -20.17
N ALA A 409 4.92 2.11 -19.81
CA ALA A 409 5.81 3.26 -19.98
C ALA A 409 6.71 3.16 -21.23
N MET A 410 6.69 2.03 -21.96
CA MET A 410 7.19 1.91 -23.33
C MET A 410 6.22 2.67 -24.25
N PRO A 411 6.69 3.40 -25.27
CA PRO A 411 6.03 4.61 -25.75
C PRO A 411 4.61 4.32 -26.29
N PRO A 412 3.54 4.75 -25.60
CA PRO A 412 2.29 5.01 -26.28
C PRO A 412 2.43 6.32 -27.06
N ALA A 413 1.59 6.55 -28.07
CA ALA A 413 1.52 7.81 -28.83
C ALA A 413 1.21 9.07 -27.97
N THR A 414 1.01 8.93 -26.65
CA THR A 414 0.80 10.02 -25.70
C THR A 414 1.81 9.90 -24.53
N PRO A 415 2.59 10.93 -24.19
CA PRO A 415 3.60 10.84 -23.14
C PRO A 415 2.96 10.74 -21.74
N ALA A 416 3.29 9.68 -21.00
CA ALA A 416 2.91 9.55 -19.59
C ALA A 416 3.58 10.63 -18.72
N ILE A 417 2.83 11.20 -17.77
CA ILE A 417 3.30 12.27 -16.87
C ILE A 417 3.37 11.74 -15.44
N TRP A 418 4.51 11.97 -14.77
CA TRP A 418 4.68 11.64 -13.35
C TRP A 418 4.24 12.82 -12.47
N ARG A 419 3.42 12.55 -11.45
CA ARG A 419 3.09 13.55 -10.42
C ARG A 419 4.24 13.69 -9.41
N SER A 420 4.48 14.91 -8.92
CA SER A 420 5.34 15.14 -7.76
C SER A 420 4.52 14.99 -6.47
N PRO A 421 5.10 14.47 -5.37
CA PRO A 421 4.50 14.58 -4.05
C PRO A 421 4.28 16.07 -3.75
N VAL A 422 3.04 16.42 -3.47
CA VAL A 422 2.62 17.81 -3.23
C VAL A 422 3.33 18.31 -1.96
N ARG A 423 4.00 19.46 -2.03
CA ARG A 423 4.28 20.28 -0.84
C ARG A 423 2.99 21.00 -0.50
N ALA A 424 2.58 20.98 0.77
CA ALA A 424 1.49 21.82 1.27
C ALA A 424 1.69 23.26 0.76
N ARG A 425 0.68 23.79 0.05
CA ARG A 425 0.69 25.18 -0.39
C ARG A 425 0.22 26.04 0.78
N ASN A 426 1.11 26.83 1.36
CA ASN A 426 0.70 28.03 2.10
C ASN A 426 0.06 28.99 1.08
N GLN A 427 -1.26 28.97 0.97
CA GLN A 427 -2.02 30.05 0.36
C GLN A 427 -2.81 30.75 1.47
N VAL A 428 -2.21 31.81 2.00
CA VAL A 428 -2.96 32.88 2.67
C VAL A 428 -3.75 33.57 1.57
N ALA A 429 -5.04 33.27 1.48
CA ALA A 429 -5.97 34.01 0.65
C ALA A 429 -6.24 35.37 1.33
N GLY A 430 -5.50 36.39 0.91
CA GLY A 430 -5.84 37.78 1.22
C GLY A 430 -7.04 38.21 0.38
N PHE A 431 -8.25 38.03 0.93
CA PHE A 431 -9.44 38.74 0.48
C PHE A 431 -9.24 40.24 0.76
N ASN A 432 -9.34 41.09 -0.27
CA ASN A 432 -9.41 42.54 -0.08
C ASN A 432 -10.61 43.06 -0.90
N PRO A 433 -11.65 43.64 -0.26
CA PRO A 433 -12.81 44.14 -0.97
C PRO A 433 -12.45 45.44 -1.71
N MET A 434 -12.98 45.56 -2.92
CA MET A 434 -12.98 46.80 -3.69
C MET A 434 -13.68 47.91 -2.91
N SER A 435 -13.00 49.04 -2.71
CA SER A 435 -13.64 50.31 -2.39
C SER A 435 -12.92 51.45 -3.12
N GLU A 436 -13.73 52.46 -3.41
CA GLU A 436 -13.61 53.46 -4.45
C GLU A 436 -12.47 54.47 -4.22
N GLY A 437 -12.05 55.10 -5.32
CA GLY A 437 -10.89 55.97 -5.35
C GLY A 437 -11.04 57.35 -4.71
N LYS A 438 -9.89 57.98 -4.45
CA LYS A 438 -9.62 59.40 -4.71
C LYS A 438 -8.13 59.73 -4.47
N ARG A 439 -7.51 60.22 -5.55
CA ARG A 439 -6.52 61.32 -5.71
C ARG A 439 -5.43 61.58 -4.65
N HIS A 440 -4.19 61.63 -5.16
CA HIS A 440 -3.07 62.53 -4.85
C HIS A 440 -2.93 63.12 -3.45
N ASP A 441 -1.80 62.86 -2.79
CA ASP A 441 -0.78 63.91 -2.65
C ASP A 441 0.63 63.35 -2.42
N SER A 442 1.58 64.10 -2.93
CA SER A 442 3.02 63.94 -2.92
C SER A 442 3.65 64.32 -1.57
N LYS A 443 4.69 63.59 -1.14
CA LYS A 443 5.85 64.18 -0.47
C LYS A 443 7.03 63.19 -0.38
N ARG A 444 8.12 63.60 -1.03
CA ARG A 444 9.47 63.02 -0.98
C ARG A 444 10.02 63.01 0.46
N ARG A 445 10.75 61.96 0.83
CA ARG A 445 12.02 62.01 1.60
C ARG A 445 12.88 60.79 1.24
N SER A 446 14.15 61.04 0.90
CA SER A 446 15.21 60.10 0.50
C SER A 446 15.86 59.42 1.73
N PRO A 447 16.78 58.44 1.54
CA PRO A 447 16.87 57.24 2.38
C PRO A 447 17.84 57.35 3.54
N ALA A 448 17.54 56.62 4.63
CA ALA A 448 18.48 56.34 5.70
C ALA A 448 18.83 54.84 5.70
N SER A 449 20.12 54.58 5.50
CA SER A 449 20.82 53.30 5.68
C SER A 449 20.63 52.70 7.07
N ARG A 450 20.40 51.40 7.18
CA ARG A 450 20.69 50.56 8.38
C ARG A 450 20.82 49.07 7.99
N PRO A 451 21.48 48.24 8.82
CA PRO A 451 22.61 47.40 8.41
C PRO A 451 22.25 45.91 8.27
N GLY A 452 23.19 45.18 7.67
CA GLY A 452 23.08 43.74 7.39
C GLY A 452 22.75 42.89 8.63
N ARG A 453 21.83 41.95 8.44
CA ARG A 453 21.56 40.85 9.39
C ARG A 453 22.60 39.74 9.18
N PRO A 454 23.11 39.10 10.25
CA PRO A 454 24.03 37.99 10.12
C PRO A 454 23.29 36.74 9.64
N ALA A 455 23.93 36.00 8.74
CA ALA A 455 23.48 34.68 8.33
C ALA A 455 23.60 33.70 9.51
N THR A 456 22.46 33.36 10.12
CA THR A 456 22.36 32.23 11.05
C THR A 456 22.48 30.93 10.27
N ARG A 457 23.65 30.29 10.34
CA ARG A 457 23.82 28.88 9.94
C ARG A 457 22.95 28.00 10.84
N LEU A 458 22.00 27.29 10.26
CA LEU A 458 21.33 26.16 10.90
C LEU A 458 22.39 25.10 11.26
N PRO A 459 22.38 24.53 12.48
CA PRO A 459 23.32 23.50 12.86
C PRO A 459 23.03 22.20 12.10
N THR A 460 24.08 21.57 11.59
CA THR A 460 24.03 20.26 10.93
C THR A 460 23.59 19.17 11.91
N VAL A 461 22.40 18.62 11.67
CA VAL A 461 21.69 17.61 12.50
C VAL A 461 22.39 16.24 12.54
N GLY A 462 23.44 16.01 11.74
CA GLY A 462 24.11 14.70 11.62
C GLY A 462 24.91 14.22 12.83
N ALA A 463 25.42 15.13 13.68
CA ALA A 463 26.33 14.73 14.77
C ALA A 463 25.59 14.18 16.01
N LYS A 464 24.41 14.71 16.33
CA LYS A 464 23.62 14.26 17.51
C LYS A 464 22.95 12.90 17.28
N ARG A 465 22.57 12.56 16.04
CA ARG A 465 21.96 11.27 15.69
C ARG A 465 22.92 10.08 15.83
N ARG A 466 24.22 10.29 15.57
CA ARG A 466 25.25 9.22 15.67
C ARG A 466 25.55 8.85 17.12
N ALA A 467 25.55 9.83 18.03
CA ALA A 467 25.81 9.63 19.46
C ALA A 467 24.67 8.90 20.19
N LEU A 468 23.41 9.11 19.79
CA LEU A 468 22.25 8.44 20.38
C LEU A 468 22.21 6.94 20.06
N LEU A 469 22.70 6.52 18.88
CA LEU A 469 22.78 5.11 18.50
C LEU A 469 23.94 4.36 19.19
N GLU A 470 25.09 5.01 19.38
CA GLU A 470 26.23 4.41 20.11
C GLU A 470 25.91 4.21 21.60
N ALA A 471 25.07 5.07 22.19
CA ALA A 471 24.59 4.92 23.56
C ALA A 471 23.58 3.76 23.73
N ALA A 472 22.76 3.48 22.71
CA ALA A 472 21.78 2.40 22.73
C ALA A 472 22.39 1.00 22.47
N LEU A 473 23.61 0.93 21.92
CA LEU A 473 24.26 -0.31 21.47
C LEU A 473 25.49 -0.73 22.31
N SER A 474 25.71 -0.14 23.49
CA SER A 474 26.83 -0.52 24.36
C SER A 474 26.54 -1.82 25.15
N PRO A 475 27.35 -2.89 25.02
CA PRO A 475 27.14 -4.12 25.79
C PRO A 475 27.59 -3.92 27.25
N GLY A 476 26.64 -4.02 28.18
CA GLY A 476 26.90 -4.01 29.61
C GLY A 476 27.50 -5.33 30.11
N ARG A 477 28.75 -5.24 30.60
CA ARG A 477 29.47 -6.07 31.60
C ARG A 477 29.34 -7.62 31.60
N SER A 478 30.52 -8.23 31.55
CA SER A 478 30.90 -9.66 31.68
C SER A 478 30.24 -10.48 32.82
N PRO A 479 29.98 -11.79 32.63
CA PRO A 479 29.75 -12.71 33.73
C PRO A 479 31.05 -13.37 34.25
N ARG A 480 31.10 -13.61 35.56
CA ARG A 480 32.13 -14.40 36.28
C ARG A 480 31.97 -15.91 35.99
N PRO A 481 33.03 -16.74 36.14
CA PRO A 481 33.00 -18.14 35.72
C PRO A 481 32.33 -19.05 36.77
N CYS A 482 31.47 -19.95 36.32
CA CYS A 482 30.89 -21.00 37.16
C CYS A 482 31.73 -22.30 37.10
N HIS A 483 31.91 -22.88 38.28
CA HIS A 483 32.61 -24.12 38.56
C HIS A 483 31.99 -25.35 37.90
N ASN A 484 32.86 -26.30 37.56
CA ASN A 484 32.58 -27.67 37.17
C ASN A 484 32.36 -28.56 38.41
N PRO A 485 31.49 -29.59 38.35
CA PRO A 485 31.94 -30.90 38.84
C PRO A 485 31.50 -32.09 37.96
N SER A 486 32.52 -32.84 37.52
CA SER A 486 32.71 -34.30 37.56
C SER A 486 31.57 -35.29 37.22
N ASN A 487 31.90 -36.15 36.23
CA ASN A 487 31.73 -37.61 36.15
C ASN A 487 30.35 -38.26 36.31
N ILE A 488 29.95 -39.08 35.32
CA ILE A 488 29.71 -40.53 35.44
C ILE A 488 29.53 -41.20 34.04
N ARG A 489 30.43 -42.17 33.78
CA ARG A 489 30.37 -43.44 33.00
C ARG A 489 29.57 -43.60 31.68
N SER A 490 30.32 -44.07 30.66
CA SER A 490 29.92 -44.80 29.45
C SER A 490 29.43 -46.25 29.73
N PRO A 491 28.80 -47.01 28.78
CA PRO A 491 29.56 -47.73 27.74
C PRO A 491 28.90 -47.91 26.34
N ARG A 492 29.69 -48.54 25.47
CA ARG A 492 29.71 -48.75 24.00
C ARG A 492 28.58 -49.58 23.34
N ARG A 493 28.22 -49.21 22.08
CA ARG A 493 28.01 -49.93 20.76
C ARG A 493 27.59 -51.42 20.71
N PRO A 494 26.95 -51.98 19.63
CA PRO A 494 27.31 -51.76 18.19
C PRO A 494 26.24 -51.94 17.04
N SER A 495 26.66 -51.51 15.83
CA SER A 495 26.50 -52.07 14.45
C SER A 495 25.13 -52.41 13.80
N SER A 496 24.87 -51.81 12.61
CA SER A 496 24.87 -52.50 11.29
C SER A 496 24.52 -51.54 10.14
N ALA A 497 25.18 -51.72 8.99
CA ALA A 497 24.93 -51.08 7.69
C ALA A 497 24.27 -52.13 6.73
N PRO A 498 23.83 -51.81 5.49
CA PRO A 498 24.74 -51.49 4.39
C PRO A 498 24.24 -50.45 3.34
N SER A 499 25.13 -50.26 2.37
CA SER A 499 25.33 -49.28 1.30
C SER A 499 24.52 -49.39 0.00
N SER A 500 24.44 -48.29 -0.75
CA SER A 500 24.70 -48.15 -2.20
C SER A 500 24.85 -46.64 -2.50
N GLY A 501 25.95 -46.09 -3.05
CA GLY A 501 26.53 -46.32 -4.38
C GLY A 501 25.63 -45.62 -5.41
N TRP A 502 25.97 -44.47 -6.00
CA TRP A 502 26.76 -44.36 -7.24
C TRP A 502 27.15 -42.90 -7.56
N ALA A 503 28.23 -42.77 -8.33
CA ALA A 503 29.07 -41.60 -8.53
C ALA A 503 28.63 -40.61 -9.63
N LEU A 504 29.11 -39.37 -9.49
CA LEU A 504 29.17 -38.29 -10.49
C LEU A 504 30.15 -38.59 -11.64
N PRO A 505 30.02 -37.88 -12.76
CA PRO A 505 31.20 -37.32 -13.43
C PRO A 505 31.12 -35.80 -13.63
N ARG A 506 32.27 -35.14 -13.43
CA ARG A 506 32.56 -33.75 -13.84
C ARG A 506 33.13 -33.75 -15.27
N GLY A 507 32.77 -32.77 -16.09
CA GLY A 507 33.44 -32.54 -17.38
C GLY A 507 32.91 -31.36 -18.20
N GLY A 508 33.47 -30.17 -17.94
CA GLY A 508 34.02 -29.24 -18.94
C GLY A 508 33.22 -28.67 -20.13
N ARG A 509 33.31 -27.33 -20.21
CA ARG A 509 33.42 -26.44 -21.40
C ARG A 509 32.13 -25.79 -21.98
N ARG A 510 32.12 -24.46 -21.85
CA ARG A 510 31.76 -23.39 -22.81
C ARG A 510 30.72 -23.73 -23.90
N CYS A 511 29.60 -23.02 -23.88
CA CYS A 511 29.09 -22.38 -25.11
C CYS A 511 28.26 -21.12 -24.77
N TRP A 512 28.56 -20.05 -25.51
CA TRP A 512 27.81 -18.80 -25.58
C TRP A 512 26.65 -18.94 -26.58
N LEU A 513 25.70 -18.00 -26.49
CA LEU A 513 24.77 -17.50 -27.52
C LEU A 513 23.38 -18.15 -27.75
N LEU A 514 22.41 -17.23 -27.76
CA LEU A 514 21.22 -17.12 -28.62
C LEU A 514 20.06 -18.12 -28.43
N TRP A 515 18.93 -17.64 -27.89
CA TRP A 515 17.80 -17.29 -28.77
C TRP A 515 16.78 -16.36 -28.10
N SER A 516 16.41 -15.34 -28.88
CA SER A 516 15.24 -14.50 -28.74
C SER A 516 14.05 -15.20 -29.43
N ALA A 517 12.84 -15.13 -28.85
CA ALA A 517 11.56 -14.97 -29.55
C ALA A 517 10.38 -15.21 -28.60
N CYS A 518 9.36 -14.34 -28.72
CA CYS A 518 8.08 -14.25 -28.01
C CYS A 518 8.06 -13.55 -26.64
#